data_AF-A0A261CEG8-F1
#
_entry.id   AF-A0A261CEG8-F1
#
_cell.length_a   1.000
_cell.length_b   1.000
_cell.length_c   1.000
_cell.angle_alpha   90.00
_cell.angle_beta   90.00
_cell.angle_gamma   90.00
#
_symmetry.space_group_name_H-M   'P 1'
#
loop_
_entity.id
_entity.type
_entity.pdbx_description
1 polymer ?
#
loop_
_entity_poly.entity_id
_entity_poly.type
_entity_poly.pdbx_seq_one_letter_code
_entity_poly.pdbx_strand_id
1 'polypeptide(L)'
;MIIFLAITTAIIGIISFYLWTWTYWRRRGISGPAGYPFLGSALEMLSSENPPYLQLKEWTKEYGHVYGITEGLSKTLVISDPDLVQEVFVKQYDNFFGRKLNPIQGDPDKDKRIHLFAAQGHRWKRLRTISSPTFSNNSLRKLMTTVEDSALELLRHIEEKTAGGKPIDLLT
;
A
#
# COMPACT_ATOMS: atom_id res chain seq x y z
N MET A 1 -39.09 3.19 32.21
CA MET A 1 -38.91 1.75 31.92
C MET A 1 -38.66 1.48 30.43
N ILE A 2 -39.54 1.91 29.51
CA ILE A 2 -39.38 1.70 28.05
C ILE A 2 -38.08 2.33 27.50
N ILE A 3 -37.75 3.55 27.91
CA ILE A 3 -36.53 4.25 27.48
C ILE A 3 -35.27 3.48 27.91
N PHE A 4 -35.22 3.00 29.15
CA PHE A 4 -34.10 2.20 29.65
C PHE A 4 -33.93 0.89 28.87
N LEU A 5 -35.04 0.21 28.54
CA LEU A 5 -35.01 -1.02 27.74
C LEU A 5 -34.55 -0.79 26.29
N ALA A 6 -34.94 0.33 25.70
CA ALA A 6 -34.50 0.72 24.36
C ALA A 6 -32.98 1.02 24.34
N ILE A 7 -32.48 1.74 25.35
CA ILE A 7 -31.05 2.06 25.49
C ILE A 7 -30.24 0.79 25.70
N THR A 8 -30.66 -0.13 26.59
CA THR A 8 -29.92 -1.38 26.82
C THR A 8 -29.89 -2.24 25.57
N THR A 9 -31.00 -2.36 24.84
CA THR A 9 -31.06 -3.11 23.58
C THR A 9 -30.14 -2.50 22.52
N ALA A 10 -30.12 -1.16 22.40
CA ALA A 10 -29.22 -0.47 21.49
C ALA A 10 -27.74 -0.71 21.86
N ILE A 11 -27.39 -0.65 23.14
CA ILE A 11 -26.02 -0.91 23.62
C ILE A 11 -25.61 -2.35 23.31
N ILE A 12 -26.47 -3.34 23.59
CA ILE A 12 -26.19 -4.75 23.28
C ILE A 12 -26.00 -4.95 21.78
N GLY A 13 -26.84 -4.31 20.96
CA GLY A 13 -26.71 -4.35 19.50
C GLY A 13 -25.38 -3.78 19.02
N ILE A 14 -24.98 -2.62 19.55
CA ILE A 14 -23.70 -1.97 19.22
C ILE A 14 -22.52 -2.84 19.64
N ILE A 15 -22.51 -3.36 20.87
CA ILE A 15 -21.44 -4.24 21.38
C ILE A 15 -21.36 -5.52 20.55
N SER A 16 -22.49 -6.11 20.19
CA SER A 16 -22.55 -7.33 19.38
C SER A 16 -21.99 -7.09 17.97
N PHE A 17 -22.43 -6.01 17.31
CA PHE A 17 -21.90 -5.59 16.00
C PHE A 17 -20.40 -5.29 16.07
N TYR A 18 -19.97 -4.65 17.15
CA TYR A 18 -18.58 -4.33 17.42
C TYR A 18 -17.71 -5.59 17.58
N LEU A 19 -18.10 -6.52 18.45
CA LEU A 19 -17.39 -7.80 18.64
C LEU A 19 -17.39 -8.62 17.35
N TRP A 20 -18.48 -8.56 16.58
CA TRP A 20 -18.55 -9.17 15.27
C TRP A 20 -17.55 -8.53 14.29
N THR A 21 -17.36 -7.23 14.31
CA THR A 21 -16.36 -6.59 13.43
C THR A 21 -14.92 -6.87 13.86
N TRP A 22 -14.67 -6.94 15.17
CA TRP A 22 -13.34 -7.16 15.74
C TRP A 22 -12.87 -8.61 15.56
N THR A 23 -13.76 -9.59 15.75
CA THR A 23 -13.41 -11.02 15.60
C THR A 23 -13.45 -11.55 14.16
N TYR A 24 -13.49 -10.67 13.15
CA TYR A 24 -13.62 -11.01 11.74
C TYR A 24 -12.63 -12.09 11.27
N TRP A 25 -11.33 -11.89 11.52
CA TRP A 25 -10.28 -12.81 11.09
C TRP A 25 -10.33 -14.15 11.84
N ARG A 26 -10.56 -14.09 13.15
CA ARG A 26 -10.73 -15.28 13.99
C ARG A 26 -11.89 -16.16 13.51
N ARG A 27 -13.03 -15.57 13.14
CA ARG A 27 -14.17 -16.32 12.58
C ARG A 27 -13.88 -16.94 11.20
N ARG A 28 -12.90 -16.41 10.47
CA ARG A 28 -12.45 -16.95 9.17
C ARG A 28 -11.32 -17.97 9.31
N GLY A 29 -10.85 -18.25 10.53
CA GLY A 29 -9.72 -19.14 10.77
C GLY A 29 -8.38 -18.57 10.31
N ILE A 30 -8.29 -17.24 10.15
CA ILE A 30 -7.08 -16.55 9.69
C ILE A 30 -6.38 -15.94 10.91
N SER A 31 -5.08 -16.24 11.07
CA SER A 31 -4.20 -15.68 12.08
C SER A 31 -3.93 -14.20 11.83
N GLY A 32 -3.47 -13.48 12.85
CA GLY A 32 -3.06 -12.08 12.72
C GLY A 32 -3.23 -11.29 14.02
N PRO A 33 -2.69 -10.06 14.05
CA PRO A 33 -2.83 -9.19 15.21
C PRO A 33 -4.31 -8.87 15.44
N ALA A 34 -4.77 -9.00 16.68
CA ALA A 34 -6.14 -8.64 17.05
C ALA A 34 -6.42 -7.14 16.82
N GLY A 35 -5.38 -6.32 17.00
CA GLY A 35 -5.44 -4.87 16.89
C GLY A 35 -6.34 -4.21 17.94
N TYR A 36 -6.31 -2.89 17.97
CA TYR A 36 -7.14 -2.07 18.84
C TYR A 36 -8.60 -2.03 18.38
N PRO A 37 -9.54 -1.81 19.33
CA PRO A 37 -10.91 -1.42 19.02
C PRO A 37 -11.00 -0.34 17.94
N PHE A 38 -11.77 -0.58 16.87
CA PHE A 38 -12.02 0.32 15.71
C PHE A 38 -10.81 0.71 14.85
N LEU A 39 -9.63 0.88 15.43
CA LEU A 39 -8.40 1.22 14.72
C LEU A 39 -7.72 -0.01 14.11
N GLY A 40 -7.97 -1.19 14.69
CA GLY A 40 -7.24 -2.40 14.36
C GLY A 40 -5.74 -2.20 14.61
N SER A 41 -4.93 -2.60 13.65
CA SER A 41 -3.48 -2.50 13.67
C SER A 41 -2.95 -1.20 13.08
N ALA A 42 -3.82 -0.20 12.88
CA ALA A 42 -3.44 1.06 12.22
C ALA A 42 -2.42 1.87 13.02
N LEU A 43 -2.43 1.80 14.36
CA LEU A 43 -1.47 2.52 15.19
C LEU A 43 -0.06 1.96 15.02
N GLU A 44 0.07 0.64 14.97
CA GLU A 44 1.33 -0.06 14.72
C GLU A 44 1.83 0.21 13.29
N MET A 45 0.92 0.35 12.33
CA MET A 45 1.28 0.67 10.94
C MET A 45 1.62 2.16 10.70
N LEU A 46 1.16 3.06 11.56
CA LEU A 46 1.39 4.51 11.46
C LEU A 46 2.43 5.01 12.48
N SER A 47 3.13 4.11 13.17
CA SER A 47 4.16 4.47 14.13
C SER A 47 5.30 5.23 13.45
N SER A 48 5.73 6.35 14.02
CA SER A 48 6.92 7.09 13.57
C SER A 48 8.22 6.35 13.89
N GLU A 49 8.20 5.48 14.89
CA GLU A 49 9.38 4.73 15.34
C GLU A 49 9.64 3.51 14.45
N ASN A 50 8.57 2.85 13.99
CA ASN A 50 8.65 1.64 13.19
C ASN A 50 7.93 1.79 11.85
N PRO A 51 8.67 1.87 10.74
CA PRO A 51 8.08 1.84 9.41
C PRO A 51 7.18 0.61 9.19
N PRO A 52 6.03 0.76 8.50
CA PRO A 52 5.05 -0.32 8.35
C PRO A 52 5.62 -1.60 7.74
N TYR A 53 6.62 -1.51 6.85
CA TYR A 53 7.22 -2.70 6.25
C TYR A 53 8.04 -3.55 7.25
N LEU A 54 8.63 -2.93 8.29
CA LEU A 54 9.29 -3.67 9.37
C LEU A 54 8.26 -4.38 10.25
N GLN A 55 7.16 -3.70 10.56
CA GLN A 55 6.07 -4.30 11.32
C GLN A 55 5.46 -5.51 10.60
N LEU A 56 5.23 -5.39 9.29
CA LEU A 56 4.75 -6.51 8.46
C LEU A 56 5.76 -7.66 8.44
N LYS A 57 7.06 -7.38 8.44
CA LYS A 57 8.10 -8.41 8.52
C LYS A 57 8.02 -9.18 9.84
N GLU A 58 7.86 -8.49 10.97
CA GLU A 58 7.73 -9.15 12.27
C GLU A 58 6.44 -9.97 12.38
N TRP A 59 5.31 -9.43 11.93
CA TRP A 59 4.07 -10.21 11.88
C TRP A 59 4.12 -11.41 10.93
N THR A 60 4.88 -11.32 9.84
CA THR A 60 5.09 -12.48 8.95
C THR A 60 5.85 -13.59 9.67
N LYS A 61 6.82 -13.25 10.53
CA LYS A 61 7.51 -14.25 11.37
C LYS A 61 6.59 -14.86 12.42
N GLU A 62 5.70 -14.05 13.00
CA GLU A 62 4.81 -14.47 14.08
C GLU A 62 3.60 -15.30 13.59
N TYR A 63 2.92 -14.83 12.54
CA TYR A 63 1.67 -15.39 12.05
C TYR A 63 1.81 -16.25 10.79
N GLY A 64 3.00 -16.29 10.20
CA GLY A 64 3.31 -17.01 8.98
C GLY A 64 3.09 -16.19 7.71
N HIS A 65 3.10 -16.87 6.56
CA HIS A 65 3.09 -16.20 5.25
C HIS A 65 1.75 -15.59 4.84
N VAL A 66 0.65 -15.96 5.52
CA VAL A 66 -0.70 -15.47 5.25
C VAL A 66 -1.36 -15.13 6.58
N TYR A 67 -1.72 -13.85 6.75
CA TYR A 67 -2.38 -13.37 7.97
C TYR A 67 -3.25 -12.16 7.67
N GLY A 68 -4.23 -11.92 8.53
CA GLY A 68 -5.18 -10.83 8.42
C GLY A 68 -4.84 -9.68 9.35
N ILE A 69 -4.87 -8.45 8.82
CA ILE A 69 -4.78 -7.22 9.61
C ILE A 69 -6.05 -6.40 9.43
N THR A 70 -6.38 -5.57 10.41
CA THR A 70 -7.47 -4.60 10.29
C THR A 70 -6.86 -3.21 10.28
N GLU A 71 -7.15 -2.40 9.27
CA GLU A 71 -6.66 -1.02 9.16
C GLU A 71 -7.87 -0.08 9.21
N GLY A 72 -8.20 0.41 10.41
CA GLY A 72 -9.46 1.11 10.66
C GLY A 72 -10.65 0.20 10.34
N LEU A 73 -11.43 0.56 9.33
CA LEU A 73 -12.57 -0.24 8.87
C LEU A 73 -12.21 -1.29 7.82
N SER A 74 -11.01 -1.21 7.22
CA SER A 74 -10.59 -2.10 6.14
C SER A 74 -10.05 -3.41 6.69
N LYS A 75 -10.47 -4.53 6.08
CA LYS A 75 -9.90 -5.86 6.35
C LYS A 75 -8.89 -6.17 5.24
N THR A 76 -7.61 -6.24 5.61
CA THR A 76 -6.50 -6.49 4.68
C THR A 76 -5.89 -7.86 4.94
N LEU A 77 -5.84 -8.71 3.91
CA LEU A 77 -5.09 -9.96 3.95
C LEU A 77 -3.66 -9.71 3.45
N VAL A 78 -2.67 -10.07 4.26
CA VAL A 78 -1.27 -10.00 3.89
C VAL A 78 -0.82 -11.36 3.38
N ILE A 79 -0.16 -11.37 2.22
CA ILE A 79 0.34 -12.58 1.56
C ILE A 79 1.81 -12.35 1.23
N SER A 80 2.67 -13.25 1.69
CA SER A 80 4.12 -13.24 1.41
C SER A 80 4.62 -14.56 0.83
N ASP A 81 3.72 -15.52 0.61
CA ASP A 81 4.01 -16.77 -0.08
C ASP A 81 4.16 -16.53 -1.60
N PRO A 82 5.29 -16.90 -2.24
CA PRO A 82 5.53 -16.61 -3.65
C PRO A 82 4.49 -17.20 -4.61
N ASP A 83 3.99 -18.40 -4.32
CA ASP A 83 3.03 -19.10 -5.18
C ASP A 83 1.67 -18.40 -5.12
N LEU A 84 1.24 -18.00 -3.92
CA LEU A 84 0.02 -17.20 -3.74
C LEU A 84 0.16 -15.79 -4.31
N VAL A 85 1.33 -15.16 -4.21
CA VAL A 85 1.60 -13.87 -4.85
C VAL A 85 1.49 -14.00 -6.37
N GLN A 86 2.06 -15.04 -6.97
CA GLN A 86 1.92 -15.29 -8.40
C GLN A 86 0.46 -15.58 -8.78
N GLU A 87 -0.27 -16.33 -7.96
CA GLU A 87 -1.69 -16.60 -8.17
C GLU A 87 -2.49 -15.29 -8.22
N VAL A 88 -2.32 -14.41 -7.23
CA VAL A 88 -3.06 -13.15 -7.13
C VAL A 88 -2.68 -12.16 -8.22
N PHE A 89 -1.39 -11.91 -8.42
CA PHE A 89 -0.93 -10.83 -9.30
C PHE A 89 -0.85 -11.21 -10.78
N VAL A 90 -0.73 -12.50 -11.11
CA VAL A 90 -0.53 -12.96 -12.49
C VAL A 90 -1.73 -13.76 -12.97
N LYS A 91 -2.05 -14.88 -12.32
CA LYS A 91 -3.07 -15.82 -12.81
C LYS A 91 -4.49 -15.27 -12.62
N GLN A 92 -4.75 -14.59 -11.51
CA GLN A 92 -6.04 -14.02 -11.13
C GLN A 92 -6.07 -12.50 -11.31
N TYR A 93 -5.23 -11.95 -12.20
CA TYR A 93 -5.14 -10.49 -12.40
C TYR A 93 -6.50 -9.84 -12.67
N ASP A 94 -7.37 -10.48 -13.45
CA ASP A 94 -8.71 -9.96 -13.77
C ASP A 94 -9.63 -9.84 -12.53
N ASN A 95 -9.32 -10.54 -11.44
CA ASN A 95 -10.02 -10.42 -10.15
C ASN A 95 -9.33 -9.42 -9.20
N PHE A 96 -8.01 -9.22 -9.32
CA PHE A 96 -7.19 -8.44 -8.39
C PHE A 96 -6.47 -7.23 -9.03
N PHE A 97 -6.97 -6.70 -10.14
CA PHE A 97 -6.36 -5.55 -10.83
C PHE A 97 -6.41 -4.24 -10.04
N GLY A 98 -7.30 -4.15 -9.05
CA GLY A 98 -7.51 -2.96 -8.23
C GLY A 98 -6.42 -2.76 -7.19
N ARG A 99 -5.96 -1.52 -7.03
CA ARG A 99 -5.06 -1.10 -5.93
C ARG A 99 -5.89 -0.57 -4.76
N LYS A 100 -5.33 -0.60 -3.55
CA LYS A 100 -5.93 0.03 -2.37
C LYS A 100 -6.23 1.50 -2.67
N LEU A 101 -7.49 1.89 -2.52
CA LEU A 101 -7.96 3.25 -2.80
C LEU A 101 -7.65 4.16 -1.61
N ASN A 102 -7.16 5.36 -1.89
CA ASN A 102 -7.12 6.44 -0.90
C ASN A 102 -8.49 7.15 -0.89
N PRO A 103 -9.09 7.44 0.28
CA PRO A 103 -10.36 8.17 0.37
C PRO A 103 -10.43 9.49 -0.41
N ILE A 104 -9.29 10.13 -0.69
CA ILE A 104 -9.21 11.45 -1.32
C ILE A 104 -8.97 11.34 -2.85
N GLN A 105 -8.66 10.15 -3.39
CA GLN A 105 -8.20 10.04 -4.79
C GLN A 105 -9.29 10.28 -5.84
N GLY A 106 -10.58 10.15 -5.50
CA GLY A 106 -11.69 10.17 -6.45
C GLY A 106 -11.97 8.81 -7.13
N ASP A 107 -12.93 8.76 -8.04
CA ASP A 107 -13.29 7.52 -8.75
C ASP A 107 -12.17 7.12 -9.73
N PRO A 108 -11.51 5.96 -9.53
CA PRO A 108 -10.33 5.54 -10.31
C PRO A 108 -10.62 5.28 -11.79
N ASP A 109 -11.88 5.09 -12.16
CA ASP A 109 -12.29 4.86 -13.55
C ASP A 109 -12.83 6.16 -14.18
N LYS A 110 -13.61 6.95 -13.42
CA LYS A 110 -14.37 8.08 -13.97
C LYS A 110 -13.74 9.46 -13.80
N ASP A 111 -13.00 9.73 -12.72
CA ASP A 111 -12.53 11.11 -12.44
C ASP A 111 -11.38 11.49 -13.38
N LYS A 112 -11.52 12.58 -14.14
CA LYS A 112 -10.53 13.04 -15.13
C LYS A 112 -9.14 13.32 -14.54
N ARG A 113 -9.03 13.65 -13.25
CA ARG A 113 -7.75 13.96 -12.58
C ARG A 113 -6.93 12.71 -12.22
N ILE A 114 -7.52 11.52 -12.34
CA ILE A 114 -6.83 10.27 -12.06
C ILE A 114 -5.73 10.01 -13.10
N HIS A 115 -4.50 9.96 -12.62
CA HIS A 115 -3.30 9.59 -13.38
C HIS A 115 -3.13 8.07 -13.50
N LEU A 116 -2.18 7.63 -14.33
CA LEU A 116 -1.89 6.22 -14.60
C LEU A 116 -1.75 5.36 -13.33
N PHE A 117 -1.04 5.86 -12.31
CA PHE A 117 -0.80 5.08 -11.09
C PHE A 117 -2.05 4.85 -10.22
N ALA A 118 -3.05 5.74 -10.27
CA ALA A 118 -4.29 5.64 -9.50
C ALA A 118 -5.45 5.05 -10.33
N ALA A 119 -5.34 5.05 -11.66
CA ALA A 119 -6.32 4.44 -12.55
C ALA A 119 -6.41 2.92 -12.32
N GLN A 120 -7.61 2.37 -12.54
CA GLN A 120 -7.88 0.94 -12.48
C GLN A 120 -8.61 0.46 -13.74
N GLY A 121 -8.73 -0.86 -13.91
CA GLY A 121 -9.50 -1.48 -14.99
C GLY A 121 -9.14 -1.00 -16.40
N HIS A 122 -10.17 -0.77 -17.23
CA HIS A 122 -10.01 -0.37 -18.63
C HIS A 122 -9.25 0.94 -18.80
N ARG A 123 -9.48 1.92 -17.92
CA ARG A 123 -8.77 3.19 -17.97
C ARG A 123 -7.28 3.01 -17.73
N TRP A 124 -6.89 2.22 -16.72
CA TRP A 124 -5.48 1.89 -16.50
C TRP A 124 -4.88 1.20 -17.73
N LYS A 125 -5.57 0.22 -18.31
CA LYS A 125 -5.11 -0.50 -19.51
C LYS A 125 -4.88 0.45 -20.68
N ARG A 126 -5.79 1.41 -20.91
CA ARG A 126 -5.64 2.45 -21.94
C ARG A 126 -4.44 3.36 -21.68
N LEU A 127 -4.33 3.93 -20.48
CA LEU A 127 -3.22 4.83 -20.12
C LEU A 127 -1.86 4.12 -20.17
N ARG A 128 -1.81 2.85 -19.76
CA ARG A 128 -0.59 2.03 -19.81
C ARG A 128 -0.19 1.72 -21.25
N THR A 129 -1.16 1.41 -22.11
CA THR A 129 -0.91 1.16 -23.54
C THR A 129 -0.30 2.38 -24.22
N ILE A 130 -0.78 3.58 -23.89
CA ILE A 130 -0.27 4.85 -24.45
C ILE A 130 1.13 5.17 -23.94
N SER A 131 1.40 4.94 -22.64
CA SER A 131 2.67 5.35 -22.01
C SER A 131 3.81 4.35 -22.14
N SER A 132 3.53 3.06 -22.31
CA SER A 132 4.55 2.01 -22.35
C SER A 132 5.60 2.19 -23.47
N PRO A 133 5.26 2.63 -24.70
CA PRO A 133 6.25 2.84 -25.77
C PRO A 133 7.33 3.89 -25.43
N THR A 134 7.03 4.85 -24.56
CA THR A 134 7.99 5.87 -24.10
C THR A 134 9.16 5.24 -23.34
N PHE A 135 8.97 4.06 -22.76
CA PHE A 135 10.00 3.31 -22.05
C PHE A 135 10.57 2.14 -22.87
N SER A 136 10.40 2.15 -24.20
CA SER A 136 11.03 1.16 -25.07
C SER A 136 12.56 1.34 -25.11
N ASN A 137 13.29 0.26 -25.42
CA ASN A 137 14.76 0.32 -25.58
C ASN A 137 15.21 1.41 -26.57
N ASN A 138 14.44 1.64 -27.64
CA ASN A 138 14.78 2.67 -28.62
C ASN A 138 14.53 4.08 -28.09
N SER A 139 13.46 4.27 -27.31
CA SER A 139 13.18 5.55 -26.65
C SER A 139 14.23 5.86 -25.58
N LEU A 140 14.60 4.87 -24.76
CA LEU A 140 15.63 5.01 -23.73
C LEU A 140 17.00 5.31 -24.33
N ARG A 141 17.39 4.64 -25.43
CA ARG A 141 18.64 4.95 -26.15
C ARG A 141 18.75 6.40 -26.60
N LYS A 142 17.64 7.02 -27.00
CA LYS A 142 17.61 8.44 -27.39
C LYS A 142 17.84 9.40 -26.21
N LEU A 143 17.54 8.97 -24.98
CA LEU A 143 17.74 9.75 -23.77
C LEU A 143 19.12 9.54 -23.14
N MET A 144 19.86 8.50 -23.55
CA MET A 144 21.13 8.13 -22.91
C MET A 144 22.14 9.26 -22.91
N THR A 145 22.24 10.03 -24.00
CA THR A 145 23.18 11.15 -24.09
C THR A 145 22.87 12.22 -23.06
N THR A 146 21.59 12.58 -22.88
CA THR A 146 21.17 13.55 -21.87
C THR A 146 21.41 13.05 -20.44
N VAL A 147 21.22 11.75 -20.20
CA VAL A 147 21.53 11.13 -18.90
C VAL A 147 23.03 11.17 -18.62
N GLU A 148 23.86 10.87 -19.63
CA GLU A 148 25.32 10.93 -19.54
C GLU A 148 25.82 12.34 -19.25
N ASP A 149 25.32 13.34 -19.99
CA ASP A 149 25.65 14.76 -19.77
C ASP A 149 25.30 15.18 -18.33
N SER A 150 24.12 14.79 -17.84
CA SER A 150 23.67 15.09 -16.48
C SER A 150 24.54 14.40 -15.42
N ALA A 151 25.00 13.18 -15.69
CA ALA A 151 25.87 12.43 -14.79
C ALA A 151 27.28 13.04 -14.73
N LEU A 152 27.83 13.47 -15.88
CA LEU A 152 29.13 14.15 -15.94
C LEU A 152 29.08 15.48 -15.18
N GLU A 153 28.00 16.26 -15.33
CA GLU A 153 27.84 17.51 -14.60
C GLU A 153 27.71 17.26 -13.08
N LEU A 154 26.96 16.22 -12.68
CA LEU A 154 26.90 15.80 -11.28
C LEU A 154 28.28 15.45 -10.72
N LEU A 155 29.10 14.69 -11.47
CA LEU A 155 30.46 14.33 -11.06
C LEU A 155 31.34 15.57 -10.89
N ARG A 156 31.27 16.52 -11.83
CA ARG A 156 31.98 17.80 -11.74
C ARG A 156 31.62 18.55 -10.44
N HIS A 157 30.34 18.62 -10.10
CA HIS A 157 29.88 19.24 -8.85
C HIS A 157 30.38 18.51 -7.60
N ILE A 158 30.41 17.17 -7.62
CA ILE A 158 30.93 16.37 -6.52
C ILE A 158 32.43 16.64 -6.33
N GLU A 159 33.22 16.64 -7.41
CA GLU A 159 34.65 16.92 -7.36
C GLU A 159 34.94 18.32 -6.78
N GLU A 160 34.21 19.34 -7.24
CA GLU A 160 34.36 20.72 -6.74
C GLU A 160 34.04 20.84 -5.25
N LYS A 161 32.95 20.21 -4.79
CA LYS A 161 32.51 20.29 -3.39
C LYS A 161 33.35 19.44 -2.44
N THR A 162 33.95 18.36 -2.94
CA THR A 162 34.80 17.46 -2.14
C THR A 162 36.28 17.86 -2.17
N ALA A 163 36.64 18.87 -2.96
CA ALA A 163 38.00 19.42 -3.03
C ALA A 163 38.52 19.76 -1.61
N GLY A 164 39.67 19.17 -1.26
CA GLY A 164 40.27 19.28 0.07
C GLY A 164 39.76 18.27 1.10
N GLY A 165 39.11 17.19 0.66
CA GLY A 165 38.67 16.08 1.52
C GLY A 165 37.38 16.38 2.31
N LYS A 166 36.59 17.35 1.86
CA LYS A 166 35.34 17.71 2.53
C LYS A 166 34.26 16.66 2.22
N PRO A 167 33.49 16.22 3.23
CA PRO A 167 32.35 15.36 2.99
C PRO A 167 31.26 16.12 2.23
N ILE A 168 30.55 15.40 1.36
CA ILE A 168 29.38 15.90 0.63
C ILE A 168 28.11 15.21 1.16
N ASP A 169 27.07 15.98 1.38
CA ASP A 169 25.73 15.43 1.62
C ASP A 169 25.06 15.11 0.28
N LEU A 170 24.59 13.88 0.12
CA LEU A 170 23.89 13.40 -1.08
C LEU A 170 22.36 13.57 -0.98
N LEU A 171 21.86 13.96 0.19
CA LEU A 171 20.43 14.06 0.48
C LEU A 171 19.92 15.50 0.51
N THR A 172 20.80 16.51 0.50
CA THR A 172 20.46 17.94 0.36
C THR A 172 21.04 18.55 -0.91
#